data_AF-A0A428PLY7-F1
#
_entry.id   AF-A0A428PLY7-F1
#
_cell.length_a   1.000
_cell.length_b   1.000
_cell.length_c   1.000
_cell.angle_alpha   90.00
_cell.angle_beta   90.00
_cell.angle_gamma   90.00
#
_symmetry.space_group_name_H-M   'P 1'
#
loop_
_entity.id
_entity.type
_entity.pdbx_description
1 polymer ?
#
loop_
_entity_poly.entity_id
_entity_poly.type
_entity_poly.pdbx_seq_one_letter_code
_entity_poly.pdbx_strand_id
1 'polypeptide(L)'
;MDVENVRDGTGFAALAQRYEAFIFRKFDRLSARNLLHLESRLTYLEWKLDQADAQASNAQSNETLRSLRAWEAFEENTKDEARPEYMRMKIAEEIKETLKEYRRH
;
A
#
# COMPACT_ATOMS: atom_id res chain seq x y z
N MET A 1 -65.04 -15.69 2.26
CA MET A 1 -63.92 -16.27 3.03
C MET A 1 -62.70 -16.11 2.15
N ASP A 2 -62.17 -14.89 2.15
CA ASP A 2 -60.90 -14.52 1.55
C ASP A 2 -59.86 -14.75 2.65
N VAL A 3 -58.67 -15.27 2.41
CA VAL A 3 -57.64 -14.61 1.62
C VAL A 3 -56.77 -15.67 0.96
N GLU A 4 -56.55 -15.50 -0.34
CA GLU A 4 -55.60 -16.27 -1.13
C GLU A 4 -54.20 -16.25 -0.51
N ASN A 5 -53.62 -17.44 -0.47
CA ASN A 5 -52.23 -17.71 -0.15
C ASN A 5 -51.32 -17.08 -1.22
N VAL A 6 -51.01 -15.79 -1.06
CA VAL A 6 -50.00 -15.09 -1.87
C VAL A 6 -48.61 -15.58 -1.43
N ARG A 7 -48.23 -16.77 -1.92
CA ARG A 7 -46.82 -17.19 -1.98
C ARG A 7 -46.13 -16.41 -3.08
N ASP A 8 -45.85 -15.15 -2.83
CA ASP A 8 -45.13 -14.32 -3.79
C ASP A 8 -43.64 -14.62 -3.71
N GLY A 9 -43.14 -15.41 -4.67
CA GLY A 9 -41.71 -15.73 -4.83
C GLY A 9 -40.83 -14.50 -5.10
N THR A 10 -41.44 -13.33 -5.28
CA THR A 10 -40.76 -12.04 -5.46
C THR A 10 -40.07 -11.53 -4.20
N GLY A 11 -40.58 -11.86 -3.00
CA GLY A 11 -40.04 -11.34 -1.74
C GLY A 11 -38.61 -11.82 -1.44
N PHE A 12 -38.34 -13.09 -1.70
CA PHE A 12 -37.00 -13.66 -1.53
C PHE A 12 -36.01 -13.14 -2.58
N ALA A 13 -36.44 -13.03 -3.85
CA ALA A 13 -35.61 -12.49 -4.92
C ALA A 13 -35.27 -11.01 -4.69
N ALA A 14 -36.24 -10.21 -4.26
CA ALA A 14 -36.03 -8.80 -3.92
C ALA A 14 -35.14 -8.62 -2.68
N LEU A 15 -35.26 -9.49 -1.68
CA LEU A 15 -34.38 -9.48 -0.50
C LEU A 15 -32.94 -9.86 -0.89
N ALA A 16 -32.76 -10.88 -1.72
CA ALA A 16 -31.47 -11.30 -2.23
C ALA A 16 -30.78 -10.17 -3.03
N GLN A 17 -31.50 -9.51 -3.94
CA GLN A 17 -30.97 -8.37 -4.69
C GLN A 17 -30.56 -7.19 -3.79
N ARG A 18 -31.35 -6.88 -2.75
CA ARG A 18 -31.01 -5.83 -1.78
C ARG A 18 -29.76 -6.20 -0.96
N TYR A 19 -29.65 -7.46 -0.56
CA TYR A 19 -28.51 -7.97 0.19
C TYR A 19 -27.23 -7.95 -0.65
N GLU A 20 -27.33 -8.39 -1.91
CA GLU A 20 -26.24 -8.34 -2.88
C GLU A 20 -25.77 -6.89 -3.13
N ALA A 21 -26.70 -5.95 -3.36
CA ALA A 21 -26.37 -4.53 -3.51
C ALA A 21 -25.74 -3.93 -2.24
N PHE A 22 -26.17 -4.36 -1.05
CA PHE A 22 -25.56 -3.95 0.22
C PHE A 22 -24.13 -4.48 0.36
N ILE A 23 -23.91 -5.74 0.01
CA ILE A 23 -22.57 -6.36 -0.02
C ILE A 23 -21.67 -5.58 -0.98
N PHE A 24 -22.10 -5.35 -2.23
CA PHE A 24 -21.30 -4.59 -3.20
C PHE A 24 -20.91 -3.20 -2.68
N ARG A 25 -21.86 -2.43 -2.15
CA ARG A 25 -21.57 -1.10 -1.57
C ARG A 25 -20.60 -1.16 -0.39
N LYS A 26 -20.69 -2.21 0.44
CA LYS A 26 -19.74 -2.45 1.54
C LYS A 26 -18.34 -2.76 0.99
N PHE A 27 -18.24 -3.62 -0.02
CA PHE A 27 -16.98 -3.92 -0.70
C PHE A 27 -16.38 -2.68 -1.34
N ASP A 28 -17.13 -1.90 -2.13
CA ASP A 28 -16.65 -0.65 -2.73
C ASP A 28 -16.07 0.31 -1.68
N ARG A 29 -16.79 0.48 -0.57
CA ARG A 29 -16.33 1.33 0.53
C ARG A 29 -15.06 0.81 1.20
N LEU A 30 -14.92 -0.51 1.36
CA LEU A 30 -13.73 -1.13 1.93
C LEU A 30 -12.55 -1.02 0.97
N SER A 31 -12.76 -1.27 -0.33
CA SER A 31 -11.76 -1.11 -1.38
C SER A 31 -11.25 0.32 -1.46
N ALA A 32 -12.15 1.33 -1.46
CA ALA A 32 -11.77 2.73 -1.46
C ALA A 32 -10.95 3.11 -0.21
N ARG A 33 -11.32 2.58 0.97
CA ARG A 33 -10.53 2.79 2.20
C ARG A 33 -9.17 2.12 2.14
N ASN A 34 -9.07 0.93 1.56
CA ASN A 34 -7.79 0.26 1.40
C ASN A 34 -6.88 1.04 0.46
N LEU A 35 -7.42 1.56 -0.64
CA LEU A 35 -6.70 2.43 -1.56
C LEU A 35 -6.12 3.66 -0.85
N LEU A 36 -6.95 4.38 -0.09
CA LEU A 36 -6.51 5.54 0.69
C LEU A 36 -5.43 5.18 1.73
N HIS A 37 -5.54 3.99 2.34
CA HIS A 37 -4.53 3.51 3.28
C HIS A 37 -3.18 3.26 2.59
N LEU A 38 -3.19 2.60 1.43
CA LEU A 38 -1.99 2.34 0.64
C LEU A 38 -1.35 3.65 0.15
N GLU A 39 -2.14 4.62 -0.31
CA GLU A 39 -1.67 5.96 -0.71
C GLU A 39 -1.04 6.71 0.45
N SER A 40 -1.70 6.70 1.62
CA SER A 40 -1.13 7.31 2.83
C SER A 40 0.18 6.62 3.24
N ARG A 41 0.27 5.30 3.12
CA ARG A 41 1.48 4.55 3.44
C ARG A 41 2.61 4.86 2.47
N LEU A 42 2.33 4.92 1.17
CA LEU A 42 3.31 5.30 0.14
C LEU A 42 3.84 6.71 0.40
N THR A 43 2.95 7.67 0.65
CA THR A 43 3.33 9.07 0.96
C THR A 43 4.26 9.13 2.18
N TYR A 44 3.97 8.35 3.23
CA TYR A 44 4.83 8.28 4.41
C TYR A 44 6.20 7.67 4.13
N LEU A 45 6.25 6.58 3.34
CA LEU A 45 7.50 5.92 2.99
C LEU A 45 8.37 6.79 2.07
N GLU A 46 7.75 7.50 1.12
CA GLU A 46 8.42 8.48 0.26
C GLU A 46 9.07 9.58 1.08
N TRP A 47 8.32 10.22 1.98
CA TRP A 47 8.87 11.21 2.92
C TRP A 47 10.05 10.64 3.73
N LYS A 48 9.95 9.40 4.20
CA LYS A 48 11.02 8.76 4.98
C LYS A 48 12.27 8.52 4.13
N LEU A 49 12.11 8.12 2.87
CA LEU A 49 13.21 7.94 1.94
C LEU A 49 13.88 9.29 1.63
N ASP A 50 13.10 10.32 1.36
CA ASP A 50 13.61 11.69 1.11
C ASP A 50 14.46 12.20 2.27
N GLN A 51 14.01 11.97 3.52
CA GLN A 51 14.80 12.34 4.70
C GLN A 51 16.11 11.57 4.78
N ALA A 52 16.09 10.26 4.49
CA ALA A 52 17.29 9.44 4.52
C ALA A 52 18.28 9.81 3.39
N ASP A 53 17.78 10.15 2.21
CA ASP A 53 18.57 10.63 1.08
C ASP A 53 19.19 12.00 1.37
N ALA A 54 18.43 12.92 1.99
CA ALA A 54 18.94 14.22 2.42
C ALA A 54 20.01 14.10 3.52
N GLN A 55 19.87 13.14 4.45
CA GLN A 55 20.90 12.85 5.44
C GLN A 55 22.16 12.31 4.78
N ALA A 56 22.02 11.40 3.82
CA ALA A 56 23.15 10.84 3.07
C ALA A 56 23.87 11.92 2.24
N SER A 57 23.14 12.86 1.62
CA SER A 57 23.75 13.93 0.81
C SER A 57 24.57 14.91 1.65
N ASN A 58 24.21 15.07 2.92
CA ASN A 58 24.93 15.90 3.88
C ASN A 58 26.03 15.14 4.64
N ALA A 59 26.26 13.85 4.34
CA ALA A 59 27.26 13.06 5.02
C ALA A 59 28.68 13.50 4.65
N GLN A 60 29.57 13.53 5.63
CA GLN A 60 31.01 13.75 5.41
C GLN A 60 31.74 12.49 4.95
N SER A 61 31.07 11.33 5.00
CA SER A 61 31.63 10.04 4.59
C SER A 61 31.71 9.94 3.07
N ASN A 62 32.92 9.86 2.54
CA ASN A 62 33.16 9.61 1.11
C ASN A 62 32.46 8.33 0.62
N GLU A 63 32.38 7.31 1.48
CA GLU A 63 31.75 6.04 1.12
C GLU A 63 30.22 6.18 1.04
N THR A 64 29.61 6.96 1.92
CA THR A 64 28.17 7.27 1.82
C THR A 64 27.85 8.12 0.60
N LEU A 65 28.70 9.10 0.29
CA LEU A 65 28.58 9.90 -0.93
C LEU A 65 28.78 9.06 -2.20
N ARG A 66 29.63 8.04 -2.14
CA ARG A 66 29.82 7.08 -3.23
C ARG A 66 28.56 6.23 -3.44
N SER A 67 27.96 5.72 -2.37
CA SER A 67 26.69 4.99 -2.42
C SER A 67 25.49 5.83 -2.90
N LEU A 68 25.59 7.16 -2.94
CA LEU A 68 24.57 7.99 -3.60
C LEU A 68 24.70 8.01 -5.13
N ARG A 69 25.88 7.71 -5.67
CA ARG A 69 26.20 7.87 -7.10
C ARG A 69 26.38 6.55 -7.83
N ALA A 70 26.77 5.50 -7.11
CA ALA A 70 27.07 4.18 -7.65
C ALA A 70 26.20 3.12 -7.00
N TRP A 71 25.43 2.40 -7.83
CA TRP A 71 24.52 1.35 -7.37
C TRP A 71 25.28 0.20 -6.72
N GLU A 72 26.40 -0.23 -7.29
CA GLU A 72 27.19 -1.34 -6.78
C GLU A 72 27.73 -1.05 -5.38
N ALA A 73 28.15 0.20 -5.13
CA ALA A 73 28.58 0.63 -3.80
C ALA A 73 27.41 0.73 -2.83
N PHE A 74 26.24 1.18 -3.29
CA PHE A 74 25.02 1.17 -2.49
C PHE A 74 24.65 -0.26 -2.08
N GLU A 75 24.54 -1.17 -3.05
CA GLU A 75 24.19 -2.58 -2.84
C GLU A 75 25.18 -3.27 -1.88
N GLU A 76 26.49 -3.10 -2.06
CA GLU A 76 27.47 -3.67 -1.15
C GLU A 76 27.30 -3.14 0.28
N ASN A 77 27.16 -1.83 0.44
CA ASN A 77 27.05 -1.18 1.74
C ASN A 77 25.71 -1.48 2.45
N THR A 78 24.69 -1.91 1.70
CA THR A 78 23.42 -2.37 2.30
C THR A 78 23.54 -3.72 2.99
N LYS A 79 24.65 -4.44 2.86
CA LYS A 79 24.86 -5.70 3.58
C LYS A 79 25.18 -5.49 5.06
N ASP A 80 25.57 -4.27 5.44
CA ASP A 80 25.86 -3.90 6.83
C ASP A 80 24.68 -3.13 7.44
N GLU A 81 24.02 -3.73 8.44
CA GLU A 81 22.84 -3.13 9.09
C GLU A 81 23.15 -1.85 9.87
N ALA A 82 24.41 -1.64 10.27
CA ALA A 82 24.82 -0.43 10.97
C ALA A 82 24.91 0.79 10.04
N ARG A 83 24.85 0.56 8.72
CA ARG A 83 25.04 1.60 7.72
C ARG A 83 23.73 2.26 7.30
N PRO A 84 23.75 3.56 6.98
CA PRO A 84 22.55 4.27 6.54
C PRO A 84 21.97 3.71 5.24
N GLU A 85 22.82 3.13 4.37
CA GLU A 85 22.39 2.51 3.12
C GLU A 85 21.42 1.34 3.35
N TYR A 86 21.63 0.53 4.40
CA TYR A 86 20.72 -0.58 4.74
C TYR A 86 19.28 -0.09 4.94
N MET A 87 19.09 0.96 5.73
CA MET A 87 17.74 1.49 5.97
C MET A 87 17.12 2.11 4.73
N ARG A 88 17.89 2.78 3.88
CA ARG A 88 17.41 3.32 2.60
C ARG A 88 16.91 2.20 1.69
N MET A 89 17.67 1.11 1.55
CA MET A 89 17.24 -0.05 0.77
C MET A 89 15.97 -0.69 1.33
N LYS A 90 15.87 -0.83 2.65
CA LYS A 90 14.67 -1.38 3.29
C LYS A 90 13.43 -0.54 2.97
N ILE A 91 13.52 0.79 3.05
CA ILE A 91 12.41 1.68 2.69
C ILE A 91 12.05 1.54 1.21
N ALA A 92 13.05 1.49 0.31
CA ALA A 92 12.82 1.32 -1.12
C ALA A 92 12.11 -0.01 -1.45
N GLU A 93 12.48 -1.10 -0.80
CA GLU A 93 11.79 -2.39 -0.96
C GLU A 93 10.38 -2.36 -0.36
N GLU A 94 10.17 -1.71 0.79
CA GLU A 94 8.82 -1.51 1.35
C GLU A 94 7.90 -0.70 0.40
N ILE A 95 8.43 0.34 -0.25
CA ILE A 95 7.71 1.10 -1.28
C ILE A 95 7.35 0.20 -2.45
N LYS A 96 8.30 -0.58 -2.95
CA LYS A 96 8.10 -1.50 -4.09
C LYS A 96 7.03 -2.54 -3.79
N GLU A 97 7.01 -3.13 -2.60
CA GLU A 97 5.96 -4.07 -2.21
C GLU A 97 4.60 -3.38 -2.05
N THR A 98 4.57 -2.18 -1.45
CA THR A 98 3.32 -1.41 -1.30
C THR A 98 2.75 -0.99 -2.66
N LEU A 99 3.60 -0.62 -3.63
CA LEU A 99 3.20 -0.32 -5.02
C LEU A 99 2.69 -1.55 -5.76
N LYS A 100 3.25 -2.74 -5.51
CA LYS A 100 2.73 -3.99 -6.08
C LYS A 100 1.33 -4.29 -5.54
N GLU A 101 1.10 -4.06 -4.25
CA GLU A 101 -0.23 -4.19 -3.64
C GLU A 101 -1.20 -3.16 -4.22
N TYR A 102 -0.79 -1.88 -4.30
CA TYR A 102 -1.57 -0.80 -4.89
C TYR A 102 -2.01 -1.09 -6.33
N ARG A 103 -1.11 -1.59 -7.19
CA ARG A 103 -1.44 -1.92 -8.59
C ARG A 103 -2.34 -3.14 -8.77
N ARG A 104 -2.53 -3.95 -7.73
CA ARG A 104 -3.40 -5.14 -7.77
C ARG A 104 -4.83 -4.83 -7.32
N HIS A 105 -5.08 -3.64 -6.79
CA HIS A 105 -6.42 -3.11 -6.53
C HIS A 105 -7.04 -2.56 -7.80
#